data_AF-A0A4S3JQC9-F1
#
_entry.id   AF-A0A4S3JQC9-F1
#
_cell.length_a   1.000
_cell.length_b   1.000
_cell.length_c   1.000
_cell.angle_alpha   90.00
_cell.angle_beta   90.00
_cell.angle_gamma   90.00
#
_symmetry.space_group_name_H-M   'P 1'
#
loop_
_entity.id
_entity.type
_entity.pdbx_description
1 polymer ?
#
loop_
_entity_poly.entity_id
_entity_poly.type
_entity_poly.pdbx_seq_one_letter_code
_entity_poly.pdbx_strand_id
1 'polypeptide(L)'
;MFNADSGVDIDALWIDLNEASNFCPYPCNDLPLHQLCLPGRDLINPSYTVANAQGSISNLTIKTDLIHANGLADYDIHNIYGTMMGSVSRTSMLTRRPSKRPMVITGSTIAGAGVHVGHCRKVIDIQYRVLDYIYNAFHQQTKTGEPVLSPLFYIYPEDTYIYPIDLQFFYGDAILVSPVTKENSTSVDIYPPDHIFYDWYTGAQVRWRGETYASDVAFTDIPLHIRGGSIIPLRTERAPTAPPSSAKSPSMWSSHQVGTELLPDACTWTTANHSNRHQLWRSSLRGHFAYDASVKVETLTILGQNGQPQRMSTGSVAEVKHEYDGKLKVLTLQVDLPLTSSAEVIFL
;
A
#
# COMPACT_ATOMS: atom_id res chain seq x y z
N MET A 1 -20.24 -18.93 17.06
CA MET A 1 -19.76 -18.46 15.74
C MET A 1 -20.76 -18.76 14.61
N PHE A 2 -21.67 -19.75 14.76
CA PHE A 2 -22.83 -19.94 13.88
C PHE A 2 -24.14 -19.71 14.64
N ASN A 3 -25.09 -19.00 14.02
CA ASN A 3 -26.47 -18.82 14.47
C ASN A 3 -27.40 -19.28 13.33
N ALA A 4 -28.44 -20.05 13.64
CA ALA A 4 -29.29 -20.66 12.62
C ALA A 4 -30.08 -19.65 11.78
N ASP A 5 -30.41 -18.48 12.36
CA ASP A 5 -31.20 -17.43 11.70
C ASP A 5 -30.32 -16.40 10.97
N SER A 6 -29.07 -16.22 11.40
CA SER A 6 -28.18 -15.15 10.92
C SER A 6 -26.85 -15.65 10.33
N GLY A 7 -26.65 -16.96 10.31
CA GLY A 7 -25.49 -17.65 9.72
C GLY A 7 -24.21 -17.55 10.56
N VAL A 8 -23.08 -17.78 9.89
CA VAL A 8 -21.74 -17.54 10.46
C VAL A 8 -21.44 -16.06 10.41
N ASP A 9 -20.94 -15.51 11.52
CA ASP A 9 -20.44 -14.14 11.50
C ASP A 9 -19.02 -14.06 10.93
N ILE A 10 -18.88 -13.38 9.79
CA ILE A 10 -17.64 -13.28 9.03
C ILE A 10 -17.20 -11.82 8.90
N ASP A 11 -15.88 -11.60 8.91
CA ASP A 11 -15.27 -10.27 8.80
C ASP A 11 -14.81 -9.94 7.37
N ALA A 12 -14.58 -10.96 6.54
CA ALA A 12 -14.06 -10.84 5.19
C ALA A 12 -14.58 -11.97 4.28
N LEU A 13 -14.50 -11.75 2.97
CA LEU A 13 -14.81 -12.75 1.95
C LEU A 13 -13.62 -12.95 1.00
N TRP A 14 -13.29 -14.19 0.71
CA TRP A 14 -12.43 -14.56 -0.42
C TRP A 14 -13.32 -15.21 -1.49
N ILE A 15 -13.41 -14.58 -2.66
CA ILE A 15 -14.06 -15.12 -3.84
C ILE A 15 -12.99 -15.65 -4.80
N ASP A 16 -13.13 -16.90 -5.18
CA ASP A 16 -12.19 -17.63 -6.03
C ASP A 16 -12.94 -18.28 -7.20
N LEU A 17 -12.20 -18.75 -8.21
CA LEU A 17 -12.73 -19.43 -9.40
C LEU A 17 -13.77 -18.60 -10.19
N ASN A 18 -13.65 -17.27 -10.13
CA ASN A 18 -14.64 -16.33 -10.65
C ASN A 18 -14.25 -15.71 -12.00
N GLU A 19 -13.56 -16.48 -12.83
CA GLU A 19 -13.29 -16.16 -14.23
C GLU A 19 -14.56 -16.14 -15.12
N ALA A 20 -15.59 -16.99 -15.04
CA ALA A 20 -15.93 -18.10 -14.16
C ALA A 20 -15.27 -19.43 -14.54
N SER A 21 -14.52 -20.06 -13.63
CA SER A 21 -13.81 -21.31 -13.92
C SER A 21 -14.76 -22.51 -14.03
N ASN A 22 -14.45 -23.41 -14.97
CA ASN A 22 -15.18 -24.67 -15.16
C ASN A 22 -14.20 -25.83 -15.38
N PHE A 23 -14.36 -26.91 -14.62
CA PHE A 23 -13.49 -28.09 -14.73
C PHE A 23 -13.79 -29.00 -15.92
N CYS A 24 -14.92 -28.78 -16.60
CA CYS A 24 -15.24 -29.51 -17.82
C CYS A 24 -14.54 -28.85 -19.03
N PRO A 25 -13.57 -29.52 -19.69
CA PRO A 25 -12.99 -28.98 -20.90
C PRO A 25 -14.06 -28.89 -22.00
N TYR A 26 -13.98 -27.84 -22.81
CA TYR A 26 -14.92 -27.66 -23.90
C TYR A 26 -14.58 -28.60 -25.09
N PRO A 27 -15.56 -29.28 -25.72
CA PRO A 27 -17.01 -29.24 -25.44
C PRO A 27 -17.44 -30.14 -24.27
N CYS A 28 -18.30 -29.61 -23.40
CA CYS A 28 -18.93 -30.36 -22.31
C CYS A 28 -20.27 -30.97 -22.76
N ASN A 29 -20.49 -32.26 -22.50
CA ASN A 29 -21.58 -33.05 -23.11
C ASN A 29 -22.98 -32.85 -22.49
N ASP A 30 -23.12 -32.06 -21.42
CA ASP A 30 -24.33 -32.11 -20.56
C ASP A 30 -25.17 -30.83 -20.48
N LEU A 31 -25.01 -29.85 -21.38
CA LEU A 31 -25.86 -28.65 -21.39
C LEU A 31 -26.68 -28.55 -22.68
N PRO A 32 -28.03 -28.47 -22.62
CA PRO A 32 -28.86 -28.34 -23.80
C PRO A 32 -28.45 -27.08 -24.57
N LEU A 33 -28.10 -27.29 -25.84
CA LEU A 33 -27.90 -26.23 -26.82
C LEU A 33 -29.24 -25.52 -27.02
N HIS A 34 -29.37 -24.25 -26.61
CA HIS A 34 -30.22 -23.26 -27.27
C HIS A 34 -30.10 -21.88 -26.61
N GLN A 35 -29.55 -20.90 -27.34
CA GLN A 35 -30.32 -19.75 -27.82
C GLN A 35 -29.53 -19.03 -28.93
N LEU A 36 -30.11 -18.92 -30.12
CA LEU A 36 -29.61 -18.02 -31.15
C LEU A 36 -29.72 -16.59 -30.60
N CYS A 37 -28.57 -16.03 -30.24
CA CYS A 37 -28.40 -14.61 -29.93
C CYS A 37 -28.64 -13.76 -31.19
N LEU A 38 -28.50 -12.43 -31.11
CA LEU A 38 -28.72 -11.47 -32.20
C LEU A 38 -28.39 -12.06 -33.59
N PRO A 39 -29.30 -11.95 -34.59
CA PRO A 39 -29.17 -12.69 -35.85
C PRO A 39 -27.81 -12.41 -36.51
N GLY A 40 -27.02 -13.48 -36.69
CA GLY A 40 -25.74 -13.44 -37.44
C GLY A 40 -24.45 -13.44 -36.63
N ARG A 41 -24.46 -13.60 -35.30
CA ARG A 41 -23.22 -13.79 -34.50
C ARG A 41 -23.06 -15.24 -34.05
N ASP A 42 -21.90 -15.83 -34.34
CA ASP A 42 -21.43 -17.05 -33.66
C ASP A 42 -20.62 -16.63 -32.43
N LEU A 43 -21.22 -16.78 -31.25
CA LEU A 43 -20.61 -16.43 -29.96
C LEU A 43 -19.70 -17.53 -29.41
N ILE A 44 -19.71 -18.72 -30.01
CA ILE A 44 -18.83 -19.83 -29.63
C ILE A 44 -17.56 -19.82 -30.49
N ASN A 45 -17.71 -19.62 -31.80
CA ASN A 45 -16.62 -19.58 -32.77
C ASN A 45 -16.67 -18.27 -33.58
N PRO A 46 -16.26 -17.13 -32.98
CA PRO A 46 -16.26 -15.86 -33.69
C PRO A 46 -15.31 -15.90 -34.91
N SER A 47 -15.63 -15.17 -35.97
CA SER A 47 -14.79 -15.11 -37.19
C SER A 47 -13.38 -14.58 -36.93
N TYR A 48 -13.21 -13.77 -35.89
CA TYR A 48 -11.91 -13.36 -35.37
C TYR A 48 -11.68 -14.03 -34.01
N THR A 49 -10.68 -14.89 -33.93
CA THR A 49 -10.34 -15.62 -32.72
C THR A 49 -9.20 -14.94 -31.97
N VAL A 50 -9.35 -14.83 -30.65
CA VAL A 50 -8.28 -14.36 -29.78
C VAL A 50 -7.22 -15.45 -29.65
N ALA A 51 -5.95 -15.11 -29.88
CA ALA A 51 -4.83 -16.00 -29.66
C ALA A 51 -4.59 -16.21 -28.15
N ASN A 52 -5.37 -17.13 -27.56
CA ASN A 52 -5.30 -17.48 -26.15
C ASN A 52 -4.68 -18.89 -25.97
N ALA A 53 -4.18 -19.18 -24.77
CA ALA A 53 -3.50 -20.45 -24.48
C ALA A 53 -4.42 -21.68 -24.45
N GLN A 54 -5.74 -21.50 -24.34
CA GLN A 54 -6.73 -22.57 -24.15
C GLN A 54 -7.50 -22.95 -25.43
N GLY A 55 -7.24 -22.25 -26.54
CA GLY A 55 -7.92 -22.48 -27.82
C GLY A 55 -9.33 -21.88 -27.83
N SER A 56 -10.34 -22.72 -27.61
CA SER A 56 -11.75 -22.25 -27.58
C SER A 56 -11.96 -21.26 -26.44
N ILE A 57 -12.66 -20.16 -26.72
CA ILE A 57 -13.02 -19.15 -25.72
C ILE A 57 -14.01 -19.65 -24.67
N SER A 58 -14.63 -20.81 -24.89
CA SER A 58 -15.47 -21.51 -23.91
C SER A 58 -14.70 -22.59 -23.12
N ASN A 59 -13.40 -22.78 -23.37
CA ASN A 59 -12.63 -23.83 -22.71
C ASN A 59 -12.27 -23.44 -21.27
N LEU A 60 -12.41 -24.39 -20.34
CA LEU A 60 -12.23 -24.22 -18.89
C LEU A 60 -13.06 -23.08 -18.27
N THR A 61 -14.14 -22.69 -18.94
CA THR A 61 -15.10 -21.69 -18.47
C THR A 61 -16.53 -22.03 -18.87
N ILE A 62 -17.47 -21.12 -18.66
CA ILE A 62 -18.86 -21.24 -19.09
C ILE A 62 -18.98 -20.98 -20.59
N LYS A 63 -20.01 -21.55 -21.24
CA LYS A 63 -20.21 -21.35 -22.68
C LYS A 63 -20.51 -19.88 -22.95
N THR A 64 -19.84 -19.29 -23.93
CA THR A 64 -19.91 -17.86 -24.24
C THR A 64 -21.27 -17.44 -24.82
N ASP A 65 -22.09 -18.38 -25.30
CA ASP A 65 -23.45 -18.13 -25.79
C ASP A 65 -24.51 -18.13 -24.67
N LEU A 66 -24.15 -18.39 -23.42
CA LEU A 66 -25.08 -18.32 -22.30
C LEU A 66 -25.50 -16.88 -22.01
N ILE A 67 -26.80 -16.70 -21.73
CA ILE A 67 -27.37 -15.40 -21.39
C ILE A 67 -27.51 -15.27 -19.88
N HIS A 68 -26.91 -14.21 -19.33
CA HIS A 68 -27.02 -13.85 -17.93
C HIS A 68 -28.40 -13.25 -17.61
N ALA A 69 -28.77 -13.18 -16.33
CA ALA A 69 -30.09 -12.68 -15.90
C ALA A 69 -30.40 -11.23 -16.32
N ASN A 70 -29.37 -10.43 -16.62
CA ASN A 70 -29.48 -9.07 -17.15
C ASN A 70 -29.67 -9.02 -18.68
N GLY A 71 -29.76 -10.18 -19.36
CA GLY A 71 -29.95 -10.29 -20.80
C GLY A 71 -28.68 -10.20 -21.63
N LEU A 72 -27.51 -10.06 -21.01
CA LEU A 72 -26.22 -9.99 -21.72
C LEU A 72 -25.65 -11.40 -21.94
N ALA A 73 -25.05 -11.63 -23.09
CA ALA A 73 -24.35 -12.87 -23.38
C ALA A 73 -23.02 -12.91 -22.63
N ASP A 74 -22.61 -14.11 -22.18
CA ASP A 74 -21.32 -14.28 -21.50
C ASP A 74 -20.16 -13.83 -22.38
N TYR A 75 -20.25 -14.04 -23.70
CA TYR A 75 -19.30 -13.50 -24.68
C TYR A 75 -18.98 -12.00 -24.47
N ASP A 76 -20.00 -11.20 -24.14
CA ASP A 76 -19.85 -9.75 -23.98
C ASP A 76 -19.35 -9.37 -22.58
N ILE A 77 -19.56 -10.22 -21.57
CA ILE A 77 -19.34 -9.87 -20.15
C ILE A 77 -18.39 -10.81 -19.38
N HIS A 78 -17.81 -11.80 -20.05
CA HIS A 78 -16.95 -12.81 -19.46
C HIS A 78 -15.85 -12.19 -18.59
N ASN A 79 -15.10 -11.23 -19.16
CA ASN A 79 -14.00 -10.55 -18.48
C ASN A 79 -14.43 -9.64 -17.32
N ILE A 80 -15.73 -9.35 -17.16
CA ILE A 80 -16.26 -8.58 -16.04
C ILE A 80 -17.01 -9.44 -15.02
N TYR A 81 -17.07 -10.76 -15.20
CA TYR A 81 -17.77 -11.68 -14.29
C TYR A 81 -17.25 -11.58 -12.85
N GLY A 82 -15.93 -11.67 -12.67
CA GLY A 82 -15.29 -11.51 -11.36
C GLY A 82 -15.55 -10.15 -10.72
N THR A 83 -15.58 -9.08 -11.52
CA THR A 83 -15.89 -7.72 -11.05
C THR A 83 -17.36 -7.56 -10.65
N MET A 84 -18.30 -8.12 -11.41
CA MET A 84 -19.72 -8.14 -11.04
C MET A 84 -19.92 -8.90 -9.72
N MET A 85 -19.29 -10.06 -9.58
CA MET A 85 -19.31 -10.85 -8.35
C MET A 85 -18.74 -10.06 -7.17
N GLY A 86 -17.55 -9.44 -7.33
CA GLY A 86 -16.92 -8.61 -6.30
C GLY A 86 -17.79 -7.42 -5.86
N SER A 87 -18.46 -6.75 -6.81
CA SER A 87 -19.36 -5.62 -6.54
C SER A 87 -20.59 -6.03 -5.71
N VAL A 88 -21.22 -7.16 -6.09
CA VAL A 88 -22.35 -7.72 -5.34
C VAL A 88 -21.90 -8.17 -3.96
N SER A 89 -20.77 -8.89 -3.85
CA SER A 89 -20.19 -9.32 -2.57
C SER A 89 -19.90 -8.15 -1.63
N ARG A 90 -19.34 -7.05 -2.15
CA ARG A 90 -19.11 -5.82 -1.38
C ARG A 90 -20.42 -5.24 -0.85
N THR A 91 -21.45 -5.18 -1.70
CA THR A 91 -22.78 -4.68 -1.31
C THR A 91 -23.41 -5.56 -0.23
N SER A 92 -23.32 -6.88 -0.36
CA SER A 92 -23.80 -7.83 0.65
C SER A 92 -23.09 -7.65 2.00
N MET A 93 -21.76 -7.46 1.99
CA MET A 93 -20.98 -7.19 3.21
C MET A 93 -21.36 -5.86 3.86
N LEU A 94 -21.63 -4.81 3.08
CA LEU A 94 -22.16 -3.53 3.59
C LEU A 94 -23.54 -3.69 4.21
N THR A 95 -24.45 -4.41 3.56
CA THR A 95 -25.79 -4.66 4.13
C THR A 95 -25.69 -5.43 5.44
N ARG A 96 -24.78 -6.41 5.53
CA ARG A 96 -24.55 -7.18 6.76
C ARG A 96 -23.93 -6.34 7.87
N ARG A 97 -23.00 -5.43 7.54
CA ARG A 97 -22.28 -4.58 8.51
C ARG A 97 -22.17 -3.12 8.00
N PRO A 98 -23.25 -2.32 8.07
CA PRO A 98 -23.31 -1.00 7.43
C PRO A 98 -22.27 0.01 7.94
N SER A 99 -21.83 -0.13 9.18
CA SER A 99 -20.84 0.75 9.82
C SER A 99 -19.39 0.29 9.64
N LYS A 100 -19.13 -0.76 8.86
CA LYS A 100 -17.79 -1.33 8.66
C LYS A 100 -17.43 -1.37 7.18
N ARG A 101 -16.15 -1.11 6.87
CA ARG A 101 -15.62 -1.26 5.51
C ARG A 101 -15.56 -2.76 5.15
N PRO A 102 -16.13 -3.19 4.01
CA PRO A 102 -15.99 -4.57 3.54
C PRO A 102 -14.55 -4.88 3.14
N MET A 103 -14.12 -6.11 3.43
CA MET A 103 -12.92 -6.71 2.85
C MET A 103 -13.33 -7.87 1.95
N VAL A 104 -13.01 -7.75 0.65
CA VAL A 104 -13.29 -8.77 -0.37
C VAL A 104 -12.00 -9.01 -1.17
N ILE A 105 -11.55 -10.26 -1.25
CA ILE A 105 -10.38 -10.68 -2.03
C ILE A 105 -10.88 -11.51 -3.20
N THR A 106 -10.44 -11.22 -4.44
CA THR A 106 -10.95 -11.84 -5.68
C THR A 106 -9.84 -12.38 -6.57
N GLY A 107 -10.04 -13.54 -7.19
CA GLY A 107 -9.10 -14.18 -8.12
C GLY A 107 -9.08 -13.53 -9.52
N SER A 108 -10.25 -13.38 -10.14
CA SER A 108 -10.40 -12.69 -11.45
C SER A 108 -10.63 -11.20 -11.28
N THR A 109 -9.96 -10.39 -12.11
CA THR A 109 -10.01 -8.93 -12.06
C THR A 109 -9.90 -8.29 -13.45
N ILE A 110 -10.56 -7.16 -13.66
CA ILE A 110 -10.35 -6.23 -14.79
C ILE A 110 -9.92 -4.87 -14.23
N ALA A 111 -9.49 -3.94 -15.10
CA ALA A 111 -9.11 -2.57 -14.73
C ALA A 111 -10.14 -1.95 -13.75
N GLY A 112 -9.64 -1.51 -12.59
CA GLY A 112 -10.46 -0.97 -11.48
C GLY A 112 -10.63 -1.90 -10.27
N ALA A 113 -10.05 -3.10 -10.25
CA ALA A 113 -10.23 -4.08 -9.18
C ALA A 113 -9.17 -4.07 -8.05
N GLY A 114 -8.10 -3.27 -8.17
CA GLY A 114 -6.90 -3.39 -7.34
C GLY A 114 -6.99 -2.75 -5.94
N VAL A 115 -7.45 -3.51 -4.95
CA VAL A 115 -7.21 -3.25 -3.52
C VAL A 115 -6.95 -4.58 -2.78
N HIS A 116 -5.87 -4.63 -1.97
CA HIS A 116 -5.51 -5.63 -0.92
C HIS A 116 -4.59 -6.82 -1.31
N VAL A 117 -3.34 -6.90 -0.78
CA VAL A 117 -2.71 -8.11 -0.13
C VAL A 117 -1.38 -7.78 0.61
N GLY A 118 -0.92 -8.65 1.54
CA GLY A 118 0.50 -8.85 1.94
C GLY A 118 0.74 -9.75 3.19
N HIS A 119 1.88 -10.51 3.29
CA HIS A 119 2.37 -11.30 4.46
C HIS A 119 3.90 -11.64 4.45
N CYS A 120 4.63 -11.56 5.59
CA CYS A 120 5.83 -12.36 6.04
C CYS A 120 6.43 -11.87 7.39
N ARG A 121 6.86 -12.70 8.39
CA ARG A 121 7.02 -12.33 9.84
C ARG A 121 7.96 -11.17 10.28
N LYS A 122 9.17 -10.99 9.73
CA LYS A 122 10.07 -9.85 10.09
C LYS A 122 9.67 -8.59 9.32
N VAL A 123 9.36 -8.78 8.04
CA VAL A 123 8.68 -7.79 7.20
C VAL A 123 7.33 -7.39 7.79
N ILE A 124 6.66 -8.27 8.53
CA ILE A 124 5.39 -8.03 9.23
C ILE A 124 5.62 -7.04 10.35
N ASP A 125 6.72 -7.09 11.08
CA ASP A 125 6.99 -6.05 12.08
C ASP A 125 7.13 -4.68 11.41
N ILE A 126 7.94 -4.60 10.34
CA ILE A 126 8.10 -3.38 9.54
C ILE A 126 6.74 -2.92 8.99
N GLN A 127 5.96 -3.83 8.40
CA GLN A 127 4.65 -3.58 7.79
C GLN A 127 3.62 -3.09 8.82
N TYR A 128 3.63 -3.64 10.04
CA TYR A 128 2.75 -3.18 11.12
C TYR A 128 3.18 -1.82 11.64
N ARG A 129 4.49 -1.54 11.69
CA ARG A 129 5.01 -0.22 12.04
C ARG A 129 4.63 0.80 10.97
N VAL A 130 4.75 0.49 9.69
CA VAL A 130 4.37 1.41 8.58
C VAL A 130 2.88 1.40 8.25
N LEU A 131 2.02 0.78 9.06
CA LEU A 131 0.61 0.59 8.67
C LEU A 131 -0.11 1.90 8.40
N ASP A 132 0.21 2.96 9.17
CA ASP A 132 -0.38 4.29 8.98
C ASP A 132 0.08 4.92 7.65
N TYR A 133 1.35 4.73 7.28
CA TYR A 133 1.89 5.11 5.97
C TYR A 133 1.21 4.35 4.82
N ILE A 134 1.09 3.02 4.95
CA ILE A 134 0.41 2.15 3.97
C ILE A 134 -1.05 2.60 3.79
N TYR A 135 -1.74 2.87 4.91
CA TYR A 135 -3.14 3.30 4.85
C TYR A 135 -3.29 4.64 4.12
N ASN A 136 -2.37 5.59 4.36
CA ASN A 136 -2.36 6.84 3.60
C ASN A 136 -2.13 6.58 2.09
N ALA A 137 -1.21 5.70 1.71
CA ALA A 137 -1.01 5.36 0.31
C ALA A 137 -2.29 4.79 -0.34
N PHE A 138 -3.00 3.87 0.34
CA PHE A 138 -4.31 3.37 -0.14
C PHE A 138 -5.38 4.47 -0.21
N HIS A 139 -5.33 5.42 0.71
CA HIS A 139 -6.26 6.54 0.72
C HIS A 139 -5.99 7.50 -0.43
N GLN A 140 -4.73 7.84 -0.71
CA GLN A 140 -4.35 8.62 -1.89
C GLN A 140 -4.74 7.88 -3.17
N GLN A 141 -4.45 6.58 -3.29
CA GLN A 141 -4.92 5.76 -4.40
C GLN A 141 -6.44 5.88 -4.62
N THR A 142 -7.22 5.88 -3.54
CA THR A 142 -8.69 6.03 -3.62
C THR A 142 -9.12 7.43 -4.06
N LYS A 143 -8.38 8.49 -3.68
CA LYS A 143 -8.69 9.88 -4.02
C LYS A 143 -8.22 10.28 -5.42
N THR A 144 -7.00 9.90 -5.81
CA THR A 144 -6.29 10.42 -6.98
C THR A 144 -6.00 9.37 -8.03
N GLY A 145 -6.08 8.08 -7.66
CA GLY A 145 -5.67 6.97 -8.53
C GLY A 145 -4.17 6.66 -8.48
N GLU A 146 -3.40 7.36 -7.65
CA GLU A 146 -1.97 7.10 -7.48
C GLU A 146 -1.70 5.66 -7.02
N PRO A 147 -0.69 4.96 -7.59
CA PRO A 147 -0.41 3.59 -7.21
C PRO A 147 0.20 3.50 -5.79
N VAL A 148 -0.26 2.52 -5.01
CA VAL A 148 0.33 2.21 -3.70
C VAL A 148 1.72 1.60 -3.85
N LEU A 149 1.92 0.80 -4.89
CA LEU A 149 3.22 0.28 -5.31
C LEU A 149 3.57 0.93 -6.65
N SER A 150 4.54 1.83 -6.63
CA SER A 150 4.93 2.62 -7.80
C SER A 150 6.20 2.04 -8.42
N PRO A 151 6.23 1.77 -9.73
CA PRO A 151 7.51 1.52 -10.41
C PRO A 151 8.36 2.80 -10.35
N LEU A 152 9.68 2.68 -10.42
CA LEU A 152 10.57 3.85 -10.27
C LEU A 152 10.28 4.95 -11.31
N PHE A 153 9.92 4.60 -12.55
CA PHE A 153 9.63 5.57 -13.60
C PHE A 153 8.40 6.44 -13.29
N TYR A 154 7.49 5.96 -12.42
CA TYR A 154 6.35 6.74 -11.98
C TYR A 154 6.78 7.97 -11.17
N ILE A 155 7.85 7.81 -10.39
CA ILE A 155 8.41 8.86 -9.53
C ILE A 155 9.50 9.66 -10.25
N TYR A 156 10.29 9.00 -11.10
CA TYR A 156 11.40 9.58 -11.84
C TYR A 156 11.20 9.40 -13.35
N PRO A 157 10.17 10.02 -13.96
CA PRO A 157 9.82 9.80 -15.37
C PRO A 157 10.88 10.30 -16.35
N GLU A 158 11.69 11.28 -15.93
CA GLU A 158 12.76 11.88 -16.73
C GLU A 158 13.99 10.97 -16.90
N ASP A 159 14.15 9.96 -16.03
CA ASP A 159 15.25 9.01 -16.12
C ASP A 159 14.83 7.77 -16.93
N THR A 160 15.18 7.77 -18.22
CA THR A 160 14.83 6.68 -19.14
C THR A 160 15.54 5.36 -18.83
N TYR A 161 16.65 5.36 -18.09
CA TYR A 161 17.36 4.11 -17.73
C TYR A 161 16.56 3.25 -16.76
N ILE A 162 15.59 3.85 -16.07
CA ILE A 162 14.73 3.19 -15.11
C ILE A 162 13.60 2.39 -15.78
N TYR A 163 13.24 2.71 -17.01
CA TYR A 163 12.06 2.14 -17.67
C TYR A 163 12.05 0.60 -17.74
N PRO A 164 13.18 -0.10 -17.99
CA PRO A 164 13.20 -1.56 -17.97
C PRO A 164 13.26 -2.19 -16.56
N ILE A 165 13.34 -1.40 -15.48
CA ILE A 165 13.46 -1.92 -14.11
C ILE A 165 12.07 -2.27 -13.56
N ASP A 166 11.82 -3.55 -13.33
CA ASP A 166 10.54 -4.12 -12.91
C ASP A 166 10.57 -4.76 -11.51
N LEU A 167 11.76 -5.09 -10.99
CA LEU A 167 11.93 -5.73 -9.67
C LEU A 167 12.18 -4.75 -8.52
N GLN A 168 12.54 -3.50 -8.82
CA GLN A 168 12.69 -2.43 -7.84
C GLN A 168 11.47 -1.52 -7.89
N PHE A 169 10.93 -1.13 -6.74
CA PHE A 169 9.71 -0.32 -6.69
C PHE A 169 9.65 0.55 -5.43
N PHE A 170 8.78 1.55 -5.45
CA PHE A 170 8.43 2.33 -4.28
C PHE A 170 7.14 1.82 -3.66
N TYR A 171 7.13 1.70 -2.33
CA TYR A 171 5.89 1.68 -1.57
C TYR A 171 5.50 3.12 -1.27
N GLY A 172 4.36 3.58 -1.77
CA GLY A 172 3.99 5.00 -1.85
C GLY A 172 5.04 5.79 -2.65
N ASP A 173 5.48 6.92 -2.10
CA ASP A 173 6.49 7.80 -2.70
C ASP A 173 7.82 7.86 -1.92
N ALA A 174 7.85 7.25 -0.72
CA ALA A 174 8.90 7.43 0.27
C ALA A 174 9.81 6.21 0.48
N ILE A 175 9.31 4.98 0.30
CA ILE A 175 10.05 3.77 0.66
C ILE A 175 10.46 3.03 -0.61
N LEU A 176 11.74 3.04 -0.93
CA LEU A 176 12.32 2.25 -2.01
C LEU A 176 12.59 0.83 -1.53
N VAL A 177 12.06 -0.15 -2.26
CA VAL A 177 12.19 -1.57 -1.99
C VAL A 177 13.02 -2.23 -3.09
N SER A 178 14.06 -2.96 -2.69
CA SER A 178 14.96 -3.67 -3.62
C SER A 178 15.07 -5.14 -3.20
N PRO A 179 14.10 -5.99 -3.58
CA PRO A 179 14.04 -7.38 -3.14
C PRO A 179 15.16 -8.23 -3.79
N VAL A 180 15.71 -9.17 -3.02
CA VAL A 180 16.55 -10.24 -3.56
C VAL A 180 15.64 -11.25 -4.26
N THR A 181 15.77 -11.39 -5.58
CA THR A 181 14.91 -12.24 -6.41
C THR A 181 15.59 -13.49 -6.95
N LYS A 182 16.92 -13.58 -6.84
CA LYS A 182 17.71 -14.75 -7.23
C LYS A 182 17.72 -15.77 -6.10
N GLU A 183 17.42 -17.02 -6.42
CA GLU A 183 17.43 -18.13 -5.46
C GLU A 183 18.80 -18.27 -4.77
N ASN A 184 18.79 -18.47 -3.45
CA ASN A 184 19.99 -18.61 -2.61
C ASN A 184 20.99 -17.44 -2.69
N SER A 185 20.56 -16.28 -3.21
CA SER A 185 21.38 -15.08 -3.24
C SER A 185 21.30 -14.33 -1.92
N THR A 186 22.41 -13.74 -1.51
CA THR A 186 22.50 -12.76 -0.41
C THR A 186 22.83 -11.37 -0.95
N SER A 187 22.54 -11.13 -2.23
CA SER A 187 22.81 -9.87 -2.90
C SER A 187 21.77 -9.50 -3.93
N VAL A 188 21.66 -8.19 -4.16
CA VAL A 188 20.76 -7.57 -5.12
C VAL A 188 21.43 -6.35 -5.76
N ASP A 189 21.20 -6.19 -7.06
CA ASP A 189 21.59 -5.01 -7.81
C ASP A 189 20.52 -3.92 -7.60
N ILE A 190 20.94 -2.76 -7.12
CA ILE A 190 20.06 -1.64 -6.82
C ILE A 190 20.41 -0.50 -7.76
N TYR A 191 19.44 -0.08 -8.56
CA TYR A 191 19.55 1.14 -9.34
C TYR A 191 19.30 2.34 -8.43
N PRO A 192 20.23 3.29 -8.29
CA PRO A 192 20.01 4.45 -7.45
C PRO A 192 19.41 5.62 -8.24
N PRO A 193 18.16 6.03 -7.96
CA PRO A 193 17.64 7.28 -8.52
C PRO A 193 18.48 8.47 -8.05
N ASP A 194 18.53 9.54 -8.85
CA ASP A 194 19.19 10.80 -8.49
C ASP A 194 18.45 11.52 -7.37
N HIS A 195 18.63 11.02 -6.15
CA HIS A 195 18.01 11.51 -4.95
C HIS A 195 18.84 11.12 -3.72
N ILE A 196 18.65 11.84 -2.62
CA ILE A 196 19.16 11.41 -1.32
C ILE A 196 18.31 10.25 -0.81
N PHE A 197 18.95 9.20 -0.32
CA PHE A 197 18.31 8.07 0.36
C PHE A 197 19.00 7.76 1.68
N TYR A 198 18.26 7.13 2.58
CA TYR A 198 18.74 6.66 3.87
C TYR A 198 18.40 5.19 4.05
N ASP A 199 19.32 4.41 4.61
CA ASP A 199 19.06 3.01 4.94
C ASP A 199 17.99 2.92 6.03
N TRP A 200 16.98 2.08 5.81
CA TRP A 200 15.84 1.93 6.71
C TRP A 200 16.25 1.47 8.12
N TYR A 201 17.25 0.59 8.20
CA TYR A 201 17.60 -0.09 9.45
C TYR A 201 18.51 0.76 10.33
N THR A 202 19.45 1.47 9.72
CA THR A 202 20.47 2.26 10.42
C THR A 202 20.15 3.76 10.42
N GLY A 203 19.33 4.24 9.48
CA GLY A 203 19.10 5.67 9.24
C GLY A 203 20.29 6.37 8.57
N ALA A 204 21.35 5.64 8.22
CA ALA A 204 22.53 6.20 7.58
C ALA A 204 22.19 6.72 6.19
N GLN A 205 22.71 7.89 5.81
CA GLN A 205 22.61 8.36 4.44
C GLN A 205 23.36 7.40 3.51
N VAL A 206 22.67 6.88 2.49
CA VAL A 206 23.27 6.01 1.48
C VAL A 206 24.07 6.85 0.50
N ARG A 207 25.29 6.39 0.21
CA ARG A 207 26.15 6.96 -0.83
C ARG A 207 26.19 6.00 -2.01
N TRP A 208 25.35 6.26 -2.98
CA TRP A 208 25.31 5.51 -4.23
C TRP A 208 26.59 5.73 -5.05
N ARG A 209 27.07 4.69 -5.74
CA ARG A 209 28.20 4.76 -6.67
C ARG A 209 27.84 4.04 -7.97
N GLY A 210 27.15 4.72 -8.89
CA GLY A 210 26.56 4.08 -10.07
C GLY A 210 25.55 3.00 -9.65
N GLU A 211 25.29 1.99 -10.49
CA GLU A 211 24.55 0.80 -10.05
C GLU A 211 25.21 0.24 -8.78
N THR A 212 24.45 0.22 -7.69
CA THR A 212 24.99 -0.10 -6.38
C THR A 212 24.60 -1.53 -6.02
N TYR A 213 25.60 -2.32 -5.67
CA TYR A 213 25.44 -3.70 -5.23
C TYR A 213 25.23 -3.73 -3.72
N ALA A 214 24.08 -4.24 -3.27
CA ALA A 214 23.93 -4.62 -1.86
C ALA A 214 24.45 -6.05 -1.68
N SER A 215 25.57 -6.20 -0.97
CA SER A 215 26.12 -7.49 -0.54
C SER A 215 25.69 -7.82 0.88
N ASP A 216 25.74 -9.11 1.24
CA ASP A 216 25.51 -9.59 2.61
C ASP A 216 24.11 -9.28 3.17
N VAL A 217 23.12 -9.20 2.27
CA VAL A 217 21.71 -9.17 2.64
C VAL A 217 21.38 -10.50 3.28
N ALA A 218 21.10 -10.51 4.58
CA ALA A 218 20.69 -11.72 5.27
C ALA A 218 19.39 -12.26 4.66
N PHE A 219 19.19 -13.58 4.66
CA PHE A 219 17.97 -14.23 4.15
C PHE A 219 16.66 -13.74 4.81
N THR A 220 16.75 -13.01 5.92
CA THR A 220 15.60 -12.42 6.62
C THR A 220 15.38 -10.95 6.31
N ASP A 221 16.29 -10.31 5.58
CA ASP A 221 16.29 -8.88 5.32
C ASP A 221 15.90 -8.57 3.88
N ILE A 222 15.25 -7.43 3.72
CA ILE A 222 14.92 -6.84 2.42
C ILE A 222 15.55 -5.46 2.44
N PRO A 223 16.42 -5.12 1.48
CA PRO A 223 16.95 -3.77 1.36
C PRO A 223 15.80 -2.76 1.20
N LEU A 224 15.74 -1.83 2.15
CA LEU A 224 14.74 -0.78 2.24
C LEU A 224 15.46 0.56 2.41
N HIS A 225 15.08 1.53 1.60
CA HIS A 225 15.65 2.87 1.65
C HIS A 225 14.56 3.93 1.74
N ILE A 226 14.75 4.87 2.66
CA ILE A 226 13.88 6.02 2.83
C ILE A 226 14.37 7.12 1.90
N ARG A 227 13.50 7.57 1.00
CA ARG A 227 13.76 8.72 0.13
C ARG A 227 13.81 9.99 0.99
N GLY A 228 14.87 10.78 0.79
CA GLY A 228 14.96 12.16 1.29
C GLY A 228 13.73 12.96 0.89
N GLY A 229 13.28 13.90 1.71
CA GLY A 229 12.00 14.57 1.45
C GLY A 229 10.85 13.98 2.23
N SER A 230 10.86 12.69 2.47
CA SER A 230 9.68 12.05 3.01
C SER A 230 9.59 12.15 4.53
N ILE A 231 8.35 12.28 5.00
CA ILE A 231 7.95 12.03 6.38
C ILE A 231 7.25 10.67 6.41
N ILE A 232 7.66 9.77 7.30
CA ILE A 232 7.04 8.45 7.43
C ILE A 232 6.47 8.29 8.84
N PRO A 233 5.13 8.18 8.98
CA PRO A 233 4.51 7.82 10.25
C PRO A 233 4.66 6.33 10.50
N LEU A 234 5.18 5.99 11.68
CA LEU A 234 5.38 4.63 12.16
C LEU A 234 4.64 4.41 13.46
N ARG A 235 4.30 3.18 13.83
CA ARG A 235 3.84 2.82 15.18
C ARG A 235 5.01 2.36 16.06
N THR A 236 4.94 2.60 17.38
CA THR A 236 6.00 2.21 18.33
C THR A 236 6.10 0.70 18.56
N GLU A 237 5.02 -0.07 18.39
CA GLU A 237 5.02 -1.53 18.61
C GLU A 237 4.12 -2.30 17.64
N ARG A 238 4.42 -3.59 17.46
CA ARG A 238 3.52 -4.57 16.83
C ARG A 238 2.30 -4.81 17.72
N ALA A 239 1.13 -4.36 17.29
CA ALA A 239 -0.15 -4.73 17.89
C ALA A 239 -1.13 -5.16 16.79
N PRO A 240 -1.98 -6.18 17.03
CA PRO A 240 -3.15 -6.40 16.18
C PRO A 240 -3.93 -5.09 16.05
N THR A 241 -4.47 -4.80 14.88
CA THR A 241 -5.44 -3.71 14.70
C THR A 241 -6.73 -4.05 15.44
N ALA A 242 -6.74 -3.81 16.75
CA ALA A 242 -7.92 -3.77 17.58
C ALA A 242 -8.76 -2.52 17.23
N PRO A 243 -10.05 -2.47 17.60
CA PRO A 243 -10.90 -1.29 17.39
C PRO A 243 -10.26 0.01 17.93
N PRO A 244 -10.67 1.19 17.40
CA PRO A 244 -9.97 2.47 17.55
C PRO A 244 -9.69 2.95 18.99
N SER A 245 -10.23 2.30 20.01
CA SER A 245 -9.94 2.59 21.43
C SER A 245 -8.53 2.17 21.90
N SER A 246 -7.71 1.53 21.06
CA SER A 246 -6.35 1.11 21.44
C SER A 246 -5.27 1.55 20.45
N ALA A 247 -5.48 2.62 19.70
CA ALA A 247 -4.45 3.15 18.80
C ALA A 247 -3.21 3.54 19.63
N LYS A 248 -2.11 2.81 19.43
CA LYS A 248 -0.82 3.08 20.08
C LYS A 248 -0.08 4.21 19.36
N SER A 249 0.76 4.91 20.11
CA SER A 249 1.46 6.13 19.71
C SER A 249 2.33 5.97 18.46
N PRO A 250 2.24 6.87 17.48
CA PRO A 250 3.18 6.88 16.38
C PRO A 250 4.56 7.48 16.73
N SER A 251 5.58 6.99 16.03
CA SER A 251 6.91 7.59 15.88
C SER A 251 7.08 8.09 14.45
N MET A 252 7.76 9.22 14.23
CA MET A 252 7.90 9.83 12.90
C MET A 252 9.35 9.85 12.45
N TRP A 253 9.60 9.51 11.18
CA TRP A 253 10.88 9.72 10.53
C TRP A 253 10.76 10.91 9.60
N SER A 254 11.61 11.94 9.75
CA SER A 254 11.65 13.08 8.83
C SER A 254 13.00 13.12 8.13
N SER A 255 12.96 13.08 6.81
CA SER A 255 14.07 13.44 5.94
C SER A 255 13.64 14.63 5.08
N HIS A 256 14.52 15.58 4.82
CA HIS A 256 14.15 16.96 4.47
C HIS A 256 13.18 17.15 3.30
N GLN A 257 11.95 17.61 3.63
CA GLN A 257 10.92 18.28 2.81
C GLN A 257 9.89 17.42 2.05
N VAL A 258 8.69 17.25 2.62
CA VAL A 258 7.36 17.01 2.02
C VAL A 258 6.41 16.58 3.15
N GLY A 259 5.17 17.05 3.10
CA GLY A 259 4.18 16.77 4.13
C GLY A 259 3.37 15.50 3.87
N THR A 260 3.24 14.67 4.89
CA THR A 260 2.31 13.54 4.88
C THR A 260 1.00 13.90 5.53
N GLU A 261 -0.11 13.48 4.90
CA GLU A 261 -1.47 13.56 5.40
C GLU A 261 -1.90 12.15 5.88
N LEU A 262 -2.18 11.91 7.16
CA LEU A 262 -2.72 10.60 7.60
C LEU A 262 -4.25 10.64 7.68
N LEU A 263 -5.00 9.93 6.83
CA LEU A 263 -6.46 9.82 6.96
C LEU A 263 -6.98 8.39 7.18
N PRO A 264 -7.42 7.98 8.39
CA PRO A 264 -8.11 6.70 8.63
C PRO A 264 -9.57 6.67 8.14
N ASP A 265 -10.23 7.82 7.95
CA ASP A 265 -11.55 7.96 7.34
C ASP A 265 -11.68 9.39 6.76
N ALA A 266 -12.69 9.65 5.91
CA ALA A 266 -12.84 10.93 5.19
C ALA A 266 -12.93 12.19 6.10
N CYS A 267 -12.98 12.01 7.41
CA CYS A 267 -13.09 13.06 8.43
C CYS A 267 -11.84 13.18 9.31
N THR A 268 -10.85 12.29 9.22
CA THR A 268 -9.67 12.32 10.07
C THR A 268 -8.44 12.60 9.24
N TRP A 269 -7.65 13.65 9.49
CA TRP A 269 -6.39 13.91 8.78
C TRP A 269 -5.28 14.31 9.74
N THR A 270 -4.00 14.13 9.36
CA THR A 270 -2.87 14.78 10.03
C THR A 270 -1.88 15.29 9.00
N THR A 271 -1.69 16.61 8.85
CA THR A 271 -0.65 17.19 7.99
C THR A 271 0.60 17.49 8.81
N ALA A 272 1.77 17.01 8.36
CA ALA A 272 3.06 17.42 8.88
C ALA A 272 3.76 18.34 7.85
N ASN A 273 3.94 19.63 8.14
CA ASN A 273 4.72 20.52 7.26
C ASN A 273 6.11 20.75 7.83
N HIS A 274 7.11 20.84 6.95
CA HIS A 274 8.50 21.09 7.33
C HIS A 274 9.09 22.23 6.50
N SER A 275 9.74 23.19 7.17
CA SER A 275 10.60 24.18 6.52
C SER A 275 11.94 24.29 7.24
N ASN A 276 13.03 24.29 6.48
CA ASN A 276 14.36 24.62 6.96
C ASN A 276 14.77 25.97 6.35
N ARG A 277 14.70 27.05 7.13
CA ARG A 277 15.14 28.38 6.69
C ARG A 277 16.03 28.96 7.79
N HIS A 278 17.28 29.29 7.47
CA HIS A 278 18.27 29.83 8.42
C HIS A 278 18.58 28.94 9.64
N GLN A 279 18.75 27.62 9.44
CA GLN A 279 19.00 26.64 10.53
C GLN A 279 17.87 26.52 11.55
N LEU A 280 16.80 27.31 11.44
CA LEU A 280 15.56 27.13 12.17
C LEU A 280 14.77 26.03 11.50
N TRP A 281 14.61 24.95 12.24
CA TRP A 281 13.67 23.91 11.92
C TRP A 281 12.30 24.28 12.45
N ARG A 282 11.27 24.11 11.63
CA ARG A 282 9.87 24.27 12.05
C ARG A 282 9.09 23.13 11.44
N SER A 283 8.64 22.20 12.28
CA SER A 283 7.62 21.24 11.91
C SER A 283 6.27 21.71 12.42
N SER A 284 5.18 21.54 11.66
CA SER A 284 3.82 21.73 12.18
C SER A 284 2.98 20.49 11.94
N LEU A 285 2.48 19.87 13.00
CA LEU A 285 1.48 18.81 12.93
C LEU A 285 0.10 19.44 13.10
N ARG A 286 -0.87 19.10 12.26
CA ARG A 286 -2.28 19.46 12.49
C ARG A 286 -3.14 18.26 12.17
N GLY A 287 -4.03 17.87 13.07
CA GLY A 287 -4.99 16.83 12.77
C GLY A 287 -6.35 17.04 13.38
N HIS A 288 -7.35 16.52 12.70
CA HIS A 288 -8.73 16.41 13.15
C HIS A 288 -9.07 14.92 13.17
N PHE A 289 -9.81 14.45 14.18
CA PHE A 289 -10.25 13.06 14.30
C PHE A 289 -11.76 13.05 14.54
N ALA A 290 -12.47 12.18 13.83
CA ALA A 290 -13.92 12.02 13.97
C ALA A 290 -14.35 11.34 15.30
N TYR A 291 -13.37 10.89 16.09
CA TYR A 291 -13.51 10.22 17.37
C TYR A 291 -12.47 10.76 18.34
N ASP A 292 -12.67 10.54 19.64
CA ASP A 292 -11.69 10.91 20.67
C ASP A 292 -10.45 10.02 20.51
N ALA A 293 -9.44 10.57 19.83
CA ALA A 293 -8.22 9.90 19.50
C ALA A 293 -7.15 10.29 20.53
N SER A 294 -7.00 9.47 21.58
CA SER A 294 -5.95 9.60 22.60
C SER A 294 -4.56 9.21 22.07
N VAL A 295 -4.19 9.69 20.87
CA VAL A 295 -2.96 9.36 20.17
C VAL A 295 -2.00 10.55 20.15
N LYS A 296 -0.72 10.22 20.30
CA LYS A 296 0.36 11.19 20.39
C LYS A 296 1.60 10.72 19.65
N VAL A 297 2.40 11.66 19.18
CA VAL A 297 3.75 11.38 18.71
C VAL A 297 4.65 11.30 19.93
N GLU A 298 5.28 10.14 20.12
CA GLU A 298 6.21 9.88 21.23
C GLU A 298 7.67 10.09 20.84
N THR A 299 7.99 9.83 19.57
CA THR A 299 9.37 9.91 19.08
C THR A 299 9.41 10.52 17.69
N LEU A 300 10.36 11.44 17.50
CA LEU A 300 10.67 12.03 16.20
C LEU A 300 12.14 11.76 15.87
N THR A 301 12.39 11.07 14.76
CA THR A 301 13.70 10.70 14.25
C THR A 301 13.98 11.49 12.97
N ILE A 302 15.05 12.27 12.97
CA ILE A 302 15.48 13.11 11.85
C ILE A 302 16.72 12.50 11.23
N LEU A 303 16.65 12.24 9.92
CA LEU A 303 17.76 11.68 9.17
C LEU A 303 18.52 12.75 8.40
N GLY A 304 19.85 12.59 8.35
CA GLY A 304 20.74 13.54 7.67
C GLY A 304 20.90 14.87 8.40
N GLN A 305 20.71 14.88 9.72
CA GLN A 305 20.87 16.07 10.54
C GLN A 305 22.36 16.45 10.61
N ASN A 306 22.70 17.65 10.11
CA ASN A 306 24.07 18.14 10.15
C ASN A 306 24.34 18.84 11.48
N GLY A 307 25.08 18.15 12.35
CA GLY A 307 25.49 18.70 13.64
C GLY A 307 24.41 18.57 14.70
N GLN A 308 24.85 18.51 15.96
CA GLN A 308 23.95 18.47 17.10
C GLN A 308 23.32 19.86 17.29
N PRO A 309 21.99 19.97 17.34
CA PRO A 309 21.33 21.24 17.67
C PRO A 309 21.78 21.74 19.04
N GLN A 310 22.02 23.05 19.16
CA GLN A 310 22.41 23.67 20.42
C GLN A 310 21.19 23.89 21.33
N ARG A 311 20.02 24.14 20.74
CA ARG A 311 18.79 24.36 21.49
C ARG A 311 17.61 23.72 20.80
N MET A 312 16.76 23.07 21.60
CA MET A 312 15.57 22.37 21.11
C MET A 312 14.38 22.62 22.00
N SER A 313 13.27 23.02 21.39
CA SER A 313 12.00 23.26 22.08
C SER A 313 10.84 22.69 21.28
N THR A 314 9.87 22.11 21.97
CA THR A 314 8.52 21.93 21.43
C THR A 314 7.64 23.03 22.00
N GLY A 315 6.60 23.50 21.33
CA GLY A 315 5.85 24.71 21.71
C GLY A 315 5.61 24.94 23.22
N SER A 316 5.35 23.89 24.00
CA SER A 316 5.14 23.93 25.46
C SER A 316 6.32 23.45 26.33
N VAL A 317 7.40 22.89 25.75
CA VAL A 317 8.55 22.33 26.48
C VAL A 317 9.85 22.97 26.02
N ALA A 318 10.55 23.63 26.96
CA ALA A 318 11.77 24.38 26.69
C ALA A 318 13.02 23.51 26.46
N GLU A 319 12.98 22.23 26.85
CA GLU A 319 14.12 21.31 26.74
C GLU A 319 13.63 19.89 26.41
N VAL A 320 13.90 19.43 25.20
CA VAL A 320 13.46 18.13 24.69
C VAL A 320 14.58 17.10 24.86
N LYS A 321 14.27 15.97 25.49
CA LYS A 321 15.23 14.86 25.61
C LYS A 321 15.56 14.32 24.22
N HIS A 322 16.85 14.19 23.94
CA HIS A 322 17.33 13.85 22.60
C HIS A 322 18.58 12.99 22.63
N GLU A 323 18.84 12.34 21.49
CA GLU A 323 20.07 11.61 21.20
C GLU A 323 20.50 11.95 19.78
N TYR A 324 21.79 12.25 19.58
CA TYR A 324 22.35 12.54 18.26
C TYR A 324 23.52 11.60 17.97
N ASP A 325 23.39 10.80 16.91
CA ASP A 325 24.49 10.04 16.34
C ASP A 325 25.17 10.89 15.27
N GLY A 326 26.35 11.43 15.60
CA GLY A 326 27.13 12.25 14.68
C GLY A 326 27.76 11.50 13.50
N LYS A 327 27.90 10.17 13.59
CA LYS A 327 28.43 9.35 12.48
C LYS A 327 27.32 9.08 11.45
N LEU A 328 26.15 8.69 11.94
CA LEU A 328 24.99 8.38 11.09
C LEU A 328 24.22 9.64 10.69
N LYS A 329 24.44 10.77 11.39
CA LYS A 329 23.68 12.02 11.27
C LYS A 329 22.19 11.82 11.58
N VAL A 330 21.92 11.08 12.64
CA VAL A 330 20.57 10.74 13.08
C VAL A 330 20.29 11.45 14.40
N LEU A 331 19.21 12.24 14.45
CA LEU A 331 18.75 12.90 15.66
C LEU A 331 17.41 12.29 16.09
N THR A 332 17.34 11.75 17.30
CA THR A 332 16.12 11.18 17.87
C THR A 332 15.65 12.04 19.04
N LEU A 333 14.38 12.41 19.04
CA LEU A 333 13.75 13.27 20.03
C LEU A 333 12.61 12.53 20.71
N GLN A 334 12.57 12.61 22.04
CA GLN A 334 11.44 12.14 22.83
C GLN A 334 10.48 13.30 23.02
N VAL A 335 9.29 13.18 22.45
CA VAL A 335 8.29 14.25 22.41
C VAL A 335 6.96 13.74 22.94
N ASP A 336 6.06 14.67 23.28
CA ASP A 336 4.71 14.35 23.73
C ASP A 336 3.72 15.24 22.95
N LEU A 337 3.72 15.06 21.62
CA LEU A 337 2.95 15.93 20.74
C LEU A 337 1.58 15.31 20.45
N PRO A 338 0.47 15.97 20.80
CA PRO A 338 -0.85 15.51 20.39
C PRO A 338 -0.98 15.57 18.86
N LEU A 339 -1.57 14.55 18.25
CA LEU A 339 -1.90 14.59 16.82
C LEU A 339 -3.10 15.48 16.50
N THR A 340 -3.91 15.80 17.51
CA THR A 340 -5.16 16.55 17.42
C THR A 340 -4.98 18.08 17.46
N SER A 341 -3.76 18.59 17.64
CA SER A 341 -3.52 20.03 17.73
C SER A 341 -2.23 20.46 17.06
N SER A 342 -2.10 21.78 16.85
CA SER A 342 -0.90 22.37 16.25
C SER A 342 0.30 22.22 17.18
N ALA A 343 1.30 21.44 16.77
CA ALA A 343 2.56 21.30 17.48
C ALA A 343 3.72 21.83 16.64
N GLU A 344 4.64 22.55 17.27
CA GLU A 344 5.87 23.04 16.65
C GLU A 344 7.10 22.47 17.34
N VAL A 345 8.08 22.02 16.56
CA VAL A 345 9.41 21.66 17.05
C VAL A 345 10.45 22.56 16.38
N ILE A 346 11.25 23.23 17.22
CA ILE A 346 12.30 24.17 16.81
C ILE A 346 13.67 23.66 17.23
N PHE A 347 14.61 23.66 16.29
CA PHE A 347 16.03 23.40 16.51
C PHE A 347 16.82 24.65 16.09
N LEU A 348 17.82 25.02 16.89
CA LEU A 348 18.79 26.09 16.62
C LEU A 348 20.21 25.55 16.64
#